data_AF-A0A4W6EYE7-F1
#
_entry.id   AF-A0A4W6EYE7-F1
#
_cell.length_a   1.000
_cell.length_b   1.000
_cell.length_c   1.000
_cell.angle_alpha   90.00
_cell.angle_beta   90.00
_cell.angle_gamma   90.00
#
_symmetry.space_group_name_H-M   'P 1'
#
loop_
_entity.id
_entity.type
_entity.pdbx_description
1 polymer ?
#
loop_
_entity_poly.entity_id
_entity_poly.type
_entity_poly.pdbx_seq_one_letter_code
_entity_poly.pdbx_strand_id
1 'polypeptide(L)'
;FIHIEYQNTSLLLVGFHVFRELVFGGLVWILVASTHVDPPNPLGWVMFVSVFCFVMTFLWMIIFAAGGHKNSSGWAAADFAYHGLAAFFYLSAGVDLAFITIGKKGQEFRIYQIDIAAVVFAFLAILLYFIHTILSAIRWKSF
;
A
#
# COMPACT_ATOMS: atom_id res chain seq x y z
N PHE A 1 -23.21 -5.03 -24.18
CA PHE A 1 -22.15 -6.06 -24.19
C PHE A 1 -20.78 -5.44 -24.05
N ILE A 2 -20.34 -4.59 -24.99
CA ILE A 2 -19.05 -3.86 -24.93
C ILE A 2 -18.86 -3.06 -23.62
N HIS A 3 -19.89 -2.34 -23.16
CA HIS A 3 -19.82 -1.57 -21.90
C HIS A 3 -19.70 -2.44 -20.64
N ILE A 4 -20.25 -3.66 -20.66
CA ILE A 4 -20.20 -4.62 -19.53
C ILE A 4 -18.84 -5.32 -19.51
N GLU A 5 -18.30 -5.65 -20.68
CA GLU A 5 -16.99 -6.26 -20.85
C GLU A 5 -15.87 -5.27 -20.49
N TYR A 6 -16.02 -3.99 -20.85
CA TYR A 6 -15.11 -2.92 -20.43
C TYR A 6 -15.14 -2.70 -18.91
N GLN A 7 -16.34 -2.73 -18.30
CA GLN A 7 -16.52 -2.59 -16.85
C GLN A 7 -15.97 -3.81 -16.09
N ASN A 8 -16.07 -5.01 -16.64
CA ASN A 8 -15.50 -6.24 -16.06
C ASN A 8 -13.96 -6.29 -16.19
N THR A 9 -13.42 -5.82 -17.32
CA THR A 9 -11.96 -5.75 -17.55
C THR A 9 -11.32 -4.67 -16.67
N SER A 10 -11.98 -3.53 -16.48
CA SER A 10 -11.52 -2.48 -15.55
C SER A 10 -11.66 -2.91 -14.08
N LEU A 11 -12.71 -3.66 -13.69
CA LEU A 11 -12.80 -4.26 -12.35
C LEU A 11 -11.70 -5.29 -12.08
N LEU A 12 -11.39 -6.16 -13.05
CA LEU A 12 -10.31 -7.13 -12.94
C LEU A 12 -8.94 -6.45 -12.83
N LEU A 13 -8.70 -5.37 -13.59
CA LEU A 13 -7.48 -4.59 -13.50
C LEU A 13 -7.35 -3.90 -12.14
N VAL A 14 -8.41 -3.26 -11.64
CA VAL A 14 -8.42 -2.64 -10.31
C VAL A 14 -8.18 -3.69 -9.22
N GLY A 15 -8.90 -4.83 -9.27
CA GLY A 15 -8.71 -5.93 -8.33
C GLY A 15 -7.29 -6.49 -8.32
N PHE A 16 -6.66 -6.61 -9.50
CA PHE A 16 -5.27 -7.05 -9.61
C PHE A 16 -4.28 -6.06 -9.00
N HIS A 17 -4.52 -4.74 -9.12
CA HIS A 17 -3.68 -3.71 -8.49
C HIS A 17 -3.82 -3.72 -6.97
N VAL A 18 -5.06 -3.73 -6.46
CA VAL A 18 -5.35 -3.77 -5.02
C VAL A 18 -4.78 -5.04 -4.37
N PHE A 19 -4.83 -6.18 -5.06
CA PHE A 19 -4.23 -7.42 -4.58
C PHE A 19 -2.71 -7.29 -4.37
N ARG A 20 -1.99 -6.66 -5.32
CA ARG A 20 -0.55 -6.42 -5.16
C ARG A 20 -0.27 -5.50 -3.99
N GLU A 21 -1.02 -4.41 -3.84
CA GLU A 21 -0.89 -3.49 -2.70
C GLU A 21 -1.06 -4.21 -1.35
N LEU A 22 -2.01 -5.14 -1.28
CA LEU A 22 -2.30 -5.93 -0.09
C LEU A 22 -1.17 -6.93 0.23
N VAL A 23 -0.60 -7.59 -0.78
CA VAL A 23 0.55 -8.50 -0.61
C VAL A 23 1.79 -7.72 -0.16
N PHE A 24 2.16 -6.65 -0.88
CA PHE A 24 3.37 -5.90 -0.56
C PHE A 24 3.24 -5.11 0.75
N GLY A 25 2.09 -4.49 1.02
CA GLY A 25 1.83 -3.85 2.31
C GLY A 25 1.83 -4.87 3.46
N GLY A 26 1.23 -6.05 3.23
CA GLY A 26 1.25 -7.19 4.15
C GLY A 26 2.67 -7.63 4.54
N LEU A 27 3.53 -7.77 3.55
CA LEU A 27 4.92 -8.20 3.75
C LEU A 27 5.73 -7.21 4.59
N VAL A 28 5.51 -5.90 4.46
CA VAL A 28 6.28 -4.88 5.20
C VAL A 28 6.13 -5.05 6.71
N TRP A 29 4.91 -5.18 7.24
CA TRP A 29 4.74 -5.31 8.68
C TRP A 29 5.14 -6.70 9.20
N ILE A 30 4.98 -7.76 8.40
CA ILE A 30 5.46 -9.11 8.75
C ILE A 30 7.00 -9.12 8.87
N LEU A 31 7.70 -8.49 7.92
CA LEU A 31 9.16 -8.41 7.94
C LEU A 31 9.66 -7.58 9.12
N VAL A 32 9.03 -6.44 9.41
CA VAL A 32 9.35 -5.61 10.60
C VAL A 32 9.07 -6.35 11.91
N ALA A 33 7.97 -7.10 11.99
CA ALA A 33 7.68 -7.93 13.16
C ALA A 33 8.70 -9.07 13.33
N SER A 34 9.21 -9.63 12.23
CA SER A 34 10.20 -10.72 12.26
C SER A 34 11.56 -10.31 12.80
N THR A 35 11.89 -9.00 12.77
CA THR A 35 13.11 -8.45 13.39
C THR A 35 12.89 -8.02 14.85
N HIS A 36 11.78 -8.47 15.46
CA HIS A 36 11.38 -8.18 16.85
C HIS A 36 11.21 -6.70 17.18
N VAL A 37 11.04 -5.83 16.18
CA VAL A 37 10.77 -4.40 16.37
C VAL A 37 11.84 -3.72 17.25
N ASP A 38 13.11 -4.01 16.96
CA ASP A 38 14.24 -3.39 17.66
C ASP A 38 14.98 -2.40 16.73
N PRO A 39 15.03 -1.09 17.05
CA PRO A 39 14.44 -0.42 18.22
C PRO A 39 12.92 -0.17 18.09
N PRO A 40 12.15 -0.12 19.21
CA PRO A 40 10.70 0.03 19.18
C PRO A 40 10.21 1.30 18.49
N ASN A 41 10.98 2.38 18.61
CA ASN A 41 10.78 3.64 17.91
C ASN A 41 11.98 3.82 16.98
N PRO A 42 11.80 3.93 15.65
CA PRO A 42 10.60 4.24 14.87
C PRO A 42 9.87 3.04 14.23
N LEU A 43 10.29 1.80 14.47
CA LEU A 43 9.70 0.62 13.82
C LEU A 43 8.21 0.40 14.18
N GLY A 44 7.78 0.82 15.37
CA GLY A 44 6.37 0.81 15.76
C GLY A 44 5.49 1.71 14.88
N TRP A 45 6.02 2.84 14.39
CA TRP A 45 5.31 3.70 13.44
C TRP A 45 5.15 3.02 12.08
N VAL A 46 6.21 2.39 11.59
CA VAL A 46 6.19 1.62 10.33
C VAL A 46 5.14 0.51 10.38
N MET A 47 5.07 -0.20 11.50
CA MET A 47 4.08 -1.26 11.72
C MET A 47 2.64 -0.71 11.76
N PHE A 48 2.41 0.38 12.50
CA PHE A 48 1.09 1.02 12.59
C PHE A 48 0.59 1.47 11.21
N VAL A 49 1.42 2.19 10.46
CA VAL A 49 1.09 2.66 9.10
C VAL A 49 0.73 1.49 8.20
N SER A 50 1.56 0.45 8.22
CA SER A 50 1.41 -0.67 7.30
C SER A 50 0.15 -1.51 7.62
N VAL A 51 -0.15 -1.76 8.89
CA VAL A 51 -1.38 -2.47 9.31
C VAL A 51 -2.63 -1.62 9.03
N PHE A 52 -2.59 -0.31 9.31
CA PHE A 52 -3.69 0.60 9.03
C PHE A 52 -4.05 0.60 7.54
N CYS A 53 -3.05 0.80 6.67
CA CYS A 53 -3.23 0.74 5.23
C CYS A 53 -3.67 -0.66 4.76
N PHE A 54 -3.15 -1.74 5.34
CA PHE A 54 -3.58 -3.10 4.99
C PHE A 54 -5.08 -3.32 5.26
N VAL A 55 -5.56 -2.95 6.44
CA VAL A 55 -6.99 -3.08 6.82
C VAL A 55 -7.86 -2.22 5.92
N MET A 56 -7.47 -0.97 5.68
CA MET A 56 -8.26 -0.05 4.84
C MET A 56 -8.29 -0.50 3.37
N THR A 57 -7.17 -0.97 2.81
CA THR A 57 -7.11 -1.51 1.44
C THR A 57 -7.93 -2.80 1.32
N PHE A 58 -7.95 -3.65 2.36
CA PHE A 58 -8.80 -4.83 2.43
C PHE A 58 -10.30 -4.48 2.47
N LEU A 59 -10.69 -3.49 3.28
CA LEU A 59 -12.07 -2.99 3.34
C LEU A 59 -12.51 -2.42 2.00
N TRP A 60 -11.65 -1.63 1.34
CA TRP A 60 -11.90 -1.15 -0.02
C TRP A 60 -12.15 -2.31 -0.98
N MET A 61 -11.31 -3.35 -0.95
CA MET A 61 -11.49 -4.53 -1.80
C MET A 61 -12.87 -5.19 -1.60
N ILE A 62 -13.33 -5.32 -0.35
CA ILE A 62 -14.66 -5.87 -0.03
C ILE A 62 -15.78 -4.99 -0.59
N ILE A 63 -15.67 -3.66 -0.43
CA ILE A 63 -16.68 -2.71 -0.93
C ILE A 63 -16.76 -2.75 -2.47
N PHE A 64 -15.61 -2.86 -3.14
CA PHE A 64 -15.53 -3.03 -4.59
C PHE A 64 -16.12 -4.38 -5.03
N ALA A 65 -15.81 -5.48 -4.34
CA ALA A 65 -16.34 -6.81 -4.64
C ALA A 65 -17.86 -6.91 -4.41
N ALA A 66 -18.39 -6.20 -3.41
CA ALA A 66 -19.82 -6.12 -3.11
C ALA A 66 -20.60 -5.24 -4.11
N GLY A 67 -19.94 -4.61 -5.09
CA GLY A 67 -20.60 -3.79 -6.10
C GLY A 67 -21.13 -2.46 -5.55
N GLY A 68 -20.60 -1.96 -4.43
CA GLY A 68 -21.02 -0.70 -3.81
C GLY A 68 -20.72 0.56 -4.64
N HIS A 69 -20.09 0.39 -5.81
CA HIS A 69 -19.68 1.44 -6.74
C HIS A 69 -20.90 2.06 -7.45
N LYS A 70 -21.65 2.93 -6.76
CA LYS A 70 -22.54 3.88 -7.42
C LYS A 70 -21.66 4.93 -8.10
N ASN A 71 -21.22 4.63 -9.33
CA ASN A 71 -20.37 5.40 -10.25
C ASN A 71 -20.52 6.94 -10.13
N SER A 72 -19.98 7.52 -9.07
CA SER A 72 -20.16 8.91 -8.66
C SER A 72 -18.80 9.53 -8.47
N SER A 73 -18.68 10.80 -8.85
CA SER A 73 -17.48 11.60 -8.65
C SER A 73 -16.97 11.53 -7.20
N GLY A 74 -17.87 11.40 -6.21
CA GLY A 74 -17.48 11.24 -4.80
C GLY A 74 -16.74 9.94 -4.48
N TRP A 75 -17.08 8.83 -5.14
CA TRP A 75 -16.36 7.56 -4.96
C TRP A 75 -14.97 7.60 -5.59
N ALA A 76 -14.83 8.23 -6.76
CA ALA A 76 -13.53 8.44 -7.40
C ALA A 76 -12.62 9.38 -6.59
N ALA A 77 -13.19 10.42 -5.97
CA ALA A 77 -12.47 11.33 -5.08
C ALA A 77 -12.01 10.64 -3.79
N ALA A 78 -12.86 9.81 -3.17
CA ALA A 78 -12.51 9.05 -1.97
C ALA A 78 -11.40 8.02 -2.22
N ASP A 79 -11.47 7.31 -3.36
CA ASP A 79 -10.45 6.38 -3.84
C ASP A 79 -9.10 7.08 -4.03
N PHE A 80 -9.10 8.21 -4.77
CA PHE A 80 -7.91 9.05 -4.94
C PHE A 80 -7.32 9.54 -3.60
N ALA A 81 -8.16 10.08 -2.70
CA ALA A 81 -7.70 10.62 -1.43
C ALA A 81 -7.11 9.54 -0.52
N TYR A 82 -7.73 8.35 -0.49
CA TYR A 82 -7.23 7.22 0.29
C TYR A 82 -5.88 6.74 -0.24
N HIS A 83 -5.77 6.43 -1.54
CA HIS A 83 -4.52 5.93 -2.11
C HIS A 83 -3.39 6.97 -2.04
N GLY A 84 -3.71 8.26 -2.17
CA GLY A 84 -2.74 9.35 -2.00
C GLY A 84 -2.26 9.49 -0.55
N LEU A 85 -3.17 9.39 0.42
CA LEU A 85 -2.82 9.43 1.84
C LEU A 85 -2.01 8.19 2.26
N ALA A 86 -2.36 7.02 1.73
CA ALA A 86 -1.60 5.78 1.94
C ALA A 86 -0.18 5.89 1.38
N ALA A 87 0.00 6.47 0.18
CA ALA A 87 1.32 6.72 -0.38
C ALA A 87 2.16 7.67 0.50
N PHE A 88 1.55 8.72 1.05
CA PHE A 88 2.22 9.65 1.97
C PHE A 88 2.62 8.97 3.29
N PHE A 89 1.74 8.17 3.89
CA PHE A 89 2.07 7.43 5.12
C PHE A 89 3.17 6.39 4.88
N TYR A 90 3.10 5.62 3.78
CA TYR A 90 4.16 4.68 3.43
C TYR A 90 5.49 5.39 3.11
N LEU A 91 5.47 6.61 2.58
CA LEU A 91 6.67 7.42 2.39
C LEU A 91 7.32 7.77 3.74
N SER A 92 6.53 8.19 4.73
CA SER A 92 7.02 8.41 6.09
C SER A 92 7.64 7.14 6.68
N ALA A 93 6.91 6.02 6.62
CA ALA A 93 7.40 4.73 7.12
C ALA A 93 8.67 4.25 6.38
N GLY A 94 8.77 4.48 5.07
CA GLY A 94 9.93 4.12 4.25
C GLY A 94 11.20 4.88 4.64
N VAL A 95 11.08 6.16 4.98
CA VAL A 95 12.21 6.98 5.47
C VAL A 95 12.72 6.43 6.81
N ASP A 96 11.81 6.14 7.74
CA ASP A 96 12.16 5.58 9.06
C ASP A 96 12.84 4.21 8.94
N LEU A 97 12.34 3.35 8.06
CA LEU A 97 12.89 2.03 7.81
C LEU A 97 14.27 2.09 7.13
N ALA A 98 14.47 3.03 6.21
CA ALA A 98 15.78 3.28 5.60
C ALA A 98 16.80 3.80 6.63
N PHE A 99 16.38 4.70 7.53
CA PHE A 99 17.23 5.20 8.61
C PHE A 99 17.71 4.07 9.54
N ILE A 100 16.80 3.19 9.98
CA ILE A 100 17.14 2.04 10.83
C ILE A 100 18.05 1.04 10.11
N THR A 101 17.77 0.74 8.85
CA THR A 101 18.59 -0.17 8.04
C THR A 101 20.05 0.31 7.96
N ILE A 102 20.28 1.61 7.73
CA ILE A 102 21.63 2.18 7.71
C ILE A 102 22.30 2.07 9.08
N GLY A 103 21.55 2.34 10.17
CA GLY A 103 22.05 2.21 11.54
C GLY A 103 22.44 0.79 11.96
N LYS A 104 21.84 -0.24 11.35
CA LYS A 104 22.14 -1.65 11.60
C LYS A 104 23.26 -2.23 10.73
N LYS A 105 23.91 -1.40 9.91
CA LYS A 105 25.02 -1.83 9.05
C LYS A 105 26.17 -2.39 9.90
N GLY A 106 26.48 -3.68 9.74
CA GLY A 106 27.54 -4.38 10.48
C GLY A 106 27.06 -5.17 11.69
N GLN A 107 25.74 -5.23 11.95
CA GLN A 107 25.15 -6.20 12.87
C GLN A 107 24.91 -7.56 12.18
N GLU A 108 24.20 -8.46 12.86
CA GLU A 108 23.79 -9.77 12.36
C GLU A 108 23.31 -9.73 10.89
N PHE A 109 24.05 -10.40 10.01
CA PHE A 109 23.83 -10.38 8.55
C PHE A 109 22.39 -10.73 8.16
N ARG A 110 21.77 -11.68 8.87
CA ARG A 110 20.39 -12.13 8.60
C ARG A 110 19.38 -11.03 8.89
N ILE A 111 19.50 -10.31 10.01
CA ILE A 111 18.57 -9.25 10.40
C ILE A 111 18.71 -8.06 9.43
N TYR A 112 19.94 -7.71 9.08
CA TYR A 112 20.22 -6.66 8.11
C TYR A 112 19.59 -6.92 6.73
N GLN A 113 19.64 -8.17 6.24
CA GLN A 113 18.99 -8.53 4.97
C GLN A 113 17.46 -8.44 5.04
N ILE A 114 16.86 -8.81 6.17
CA ILE A 114 15.41 -8.70 6.38
C ILE A 114 14.98 -7.23 6.39
N ASP A 115 15.73 -6.36 7.07
CA ASP A 115 15.45 -4.92 7.11
C ASP A 115 15.59 -4.29 5.71
N ILE A 116 16.61 -4.67 4.91
CA ILE A 116 16.73 -4.25 3.51
C ILE A 116 15.52 -4.70 2.69
N ALA A 117 15.10 -5.96 2.82
CA ALA A 117 13.94 -6.47 2.09
C ALA A 117 12.68 -5.67 2.46
N ALA A 118 12.48 -5.38 3.74
CA ALA A 118 11.37 -4.56 4.21
C ALA A 118 11.40 -3.15 3.60
N VAL A 119 12.57 -2.51 3.50
CA VAL A 119 12.74 -1.21 2.82
C VAL A 119 12.32 -1.30 1.35
N VAL A 120 12.80 -2.31 0.62
CA VAL A 120 12.47 -2.49 -0.80
C VAL A 120 10.97 -2.68 -0.99
N PHE A 121 10.33 -3.53 -0.18
CA PHE A 121 8.88 -3.73 -0.26
C PHE A 121 8.07 -2.49 0.15
N ALA A 122 8.55 -1.70 1.11
CA ALA A 122 7.92 -0.43 1.46
C ALA A 122 7.95 0.55 0.27
N PHE A 123 9.09 0.68 -0.42
CA PHE A 123 9.18 1.52 -1.62
C PHE A 123 8.32 1.02 -2.79
N LEU A 124 8.23 -0.30 -2.98
CA LEU A 124 7.31 -0.89 -3.95
C LEU A 124 5.84 -0.59 -3.59
N ALA A 125 5.47 -0.65 -2.31
CA ALA A 125 4.14 -0.29 -1.85
C ALA A 125 3.84 1.19 -2.13
N ILE A 126 4.78 2.11 -1.85
CA ILE A 126 4.64 3.54 -2.20
C ILE A 126 4.36 3.70 -3.69
N LEU A 127 5.16 3.04 -4.54
CA LEU A 127 5.03 3.17 -5.99
C LEU A 127 3.66 2.64 -6.47
N LEU A 128 3.19 1.52 -5.94
CA LEU A 128 1.89 0.96 -6.29
C LEU A 128 0.74 1.88 -5.85
N TYR A 129 0.75 2.37 -4.60
CA TYR A 129 -0.24 3.33 -4.13
C TYR A 129 -0.23 4.62 -4.94
N PHE A 130 0.95 5.10 -5.36
CA PHE A 130 1.08 6.29 -6.18
C PHE A 130 0.56 6.09 -7.60
N ILE A 131 0.86 4.95 -8.25
CA ILE A 131 0.29 4.59 -9.55
C ILE A 131 -1.23 4.50 -9.46
N HIS A 132 -1.76 3.86 -8.41
CA HIS A 132 -3.20 3.79 -8.17
C HIS A 132 -3.80 5.19 -8.06
N THR A 133 -3.19 6.07 -7.27
CA THR A 133 -3.60 7.47 -7.13
C THR A 133 -3.69 8.18 -8.48
N ILE A 134 -2.69 8.02 -9.37
CA ILE A 134 -2.71 8.61 -10.71
C ILE A 134 -3.85 8.03 -11.57
N LEU A 135 -4.03 6.71 -11.56
CA LEU A 135 -5.11 6.05 -12.30
C LEU A 135 -6.49 6.50 -11.80
N SER A 136 -6.67 6.65 -10.49
CA SER A 136 -7.89 7.18 -9.88
C SER A 136 -8.13 8.65 -10.24
N ALA A 137 -7.08 9.46 -10.30
CA ALA A 137 -7.17 10.86 -10.73
C ALA A 137 -7.58 10.99 -12.21
N ILE A 138 -7.01 10.16 -13.09
CA ILE A 138 -7.39 10.09 -14.51
C ILE A 138 -8.85 9.67 -14.64
N ARG A 139 -9.27 8.65 -13.88
CA ARG A 139 -10.66 8.19 -13.82
C ARG A 139 -11.60 9.28 -13.33
N TRP A 140 -11.21 10.04 -12.30
CA TRP A 140 -11.99 11.18 -11.82
C TRP A 140 -12.20 12.22 -12.92
N LYS A 141 -11.15 12.62 -13.66
CA LYS A 141 -11.28 13.60 -14.76
C LYS A 141 -12.13 13.14 -15.94
N SER A 142 -12.47 11.86 -16.02
CA SER A 142 -13.35 11.30 -17.05
C SER A 142 -14.85 11.35 -16.67
N PHE A 143 -15.19 11.79 -15.46
CA PHE A 143 -16.56 12.08 -15.01
C PHE A 143 -16.91 13.55 -15.19
#